data_AF-A0A435CW00-F1
#
_entry.id   AF-A0A435CW00-F1
#
_cell.length_a   1.000
_cell.length_b   1.000
_cell.length_c   1.000
_cell.angle_alpha   90.00
_cell.angle_beta   90.00
_cell.angle_gamma   90.00
#
_symmetry.space_group_name_H-M   'P 1'
#
loop_
_entity.id
_entity.type
_entity.pdbx_description
1 polymer ?
#
loop_
_entity_poly.entity_id
_entity_poly.type
_entity_poly.pdbx_seq_one_letter_code
_entity_poly.pdbx_strand_id
1 'polypeptide(L)'
;NDERSALKGNGLLALAYLAGPGGALMYYLYNKSVETLGASRASMLLYLQTLFVAILAYLLLGESLHDYDLLGAAFIVVGVVLATVIKPRAVRSKA
;
A
#
# COMPACT_ATOMS: atom_id res chain seq x y z
N ASN A 1 21.99 22.82 -21.31
CA ASN A 1 21.97 21.49 -22.00
C ASN A 1 21.96 20.34 -20.99
N ASP A 2 22.54 20.54 -19.81
CA ASP A 2 22.75 19.48 -18.80
C ASP A 2 21.49 19.05 -18.04
N GLU A 3 20.54 19.96 -17.80
CA GLU A 3 19.28 19.64 -17.12
C GLU A 3 18.44 18.62 -17.91
N ARG A 4 18.43 18.68 -19.25
CA ARG A 4 17.72 17.72 -20.10
C ARG A 4 18.40 16.34 -20.14
N SER A 5 19.71 16.26 -20.00
CA SER A 5 20.43 14.97 -19.93
C SER A 5 20.33 14.32 -18.56
N ALA A 6 20.37 15.10 -17.48
CA ALA A 6 20.11 14.62 -16.12
C ALA A 6 18.68 14.06 -15.97
N LEU A 7 17.68 14.71 -16.59
CA LEU A 7 16.30 14.21 -16.69
C LEU A 7 16.20 12.91 -17.51
N LYS A 8 17.03 12.74 -18.55
CA LYS A 8 17.01 11.52 -19.38
C LYS A 8 17.61 10.30 -18.69
N GLY A 9 18.74 10.45 -18.01
CA GLY A 9 19.40 9.33 -17.32
C GLY A 9 18.74 9.00 -15.99
N ASN A 10 18.77 9.95 -15.05
CA ASN A 10 18.26 9.73 -13.69
C ASN A 10 16.73 9.68 -13.66
N GLY A 11 16.06 10.47 -14.50
CA GLY A 11 14.60 10.44 -14.60
C GLY A 11 14.10 9.11 -15.16
N LEU A 12 14.75 8.53 -16.16
CA LEU A 12 14.37 7.22 -16.69
C LEU A 12 14.57 6.10 -15.65
N LEU A 13 15.65 6.17 -14.87
CA LEU A 13 15.89 5.24 -13.77
C LEU A 13 14.84 5.39 -12.65
N ALA A 14 14.48 6.61 -12.28
CA ALA A 14 13.43 6.87 -11.29
C ALA A 14 12.06 6.35 -11.77
N LEU A 15 11.75 6.56 -13.05
CA LEU A 15 10.52 6.02 -13.66
C LEU A 15 10.52 4.50 -13.71
N ALA A 16 11.65 3.87 -14.07
CA ALA A 16 11.78 2.42 -14.08
C ALA A 16 11.63 1.83 -12.67
N TYR A 17 12.21 2.48 -11.67
CA TYR A 17 12.08 2.08 -10.27
C TYR A 17 10.64 2.21 -9.75
N LEU A 18 9.92 3.28 -10.10
CA LEU A 18 8.52 3.43 -9.70
C LEU A 18 7.61 2.44 -10.44
N ALA A 19 7.79 2.31 -11.77
CA ALA A 19 6.92 1.52 -12.62
C ALA A 19 7.14 0.00 -12.47
N GLY A 20 8.36 -0.44 -12.17
CA GLY A 20 8.70 -1.86 -12.05
C GLY A 20 8.11 -2.49 -10.78
N PRO A 21 8.79 -2.35 -9.62
CA PRO A 21 8.34 -2.93 -8.36
C PRO A 21 7.02 -2.32 -7.85
N GLY A 22 6.89 -1.00 -7.86
CA GLY A 22 5.72 -0.30 -7.31
C GLY A 22 4.47 -0.37 -8.21
N GLY A 23 4.67 -0.48 -9.52
CA GLY A 23 3.60 -0.61 -10.50
C GLY A 23 3.36 -2.05 -10.92
N ALA A 24 4.12 -2.52 -11.91
CA ALA A 24 3.87 -3.77 -12.61
C ALA A 24 3.89 -5.00 -11.69
N LEU A 25 4.92 -5.13 -10.85
CA LEU A 25 5.03 -6.28 -9.95
C LEU A 25 3.95 -6.28 -8.87
N MET A 26 3.69 -5.11 -8.27
CA MET A 26 2.64 -4.95 -7.26
C MET A 26 1.27 -5.36 -7.82
N TYR A 27 0.87 -4.80 -8.97
CA TYR A 27 -0.42 -5.12 -9.57
C TYR A 27 -0.50 -6.58 -10.01
N TYR A 28 0.59 -7.16 -10.51
CA TYR A 28 0.63 -8.58 -10.85
C TYR A 28 0.37 -9.46 -9.63
N LEU A 29 1.07 -9.21 -8.51
CA LEU A 29 0.90 -9.95 -7.26
C LEU A 29 -0.50 -9.73 -6.66
N TYR A 30 -1.04 -8.52 -6.75
CA TYR A 30 -2.40 -8.24 -6.30
C TYR A 30 -3.43 -9.02 -7.11
N ASN A 31 -3.34 -8.99 -8.45
CA ASN A 31 -4.24 -9.76 -9.31
C ASN A 31 -4.12 -11.26 -9.06
N LYS A 32 -2.91 -11.78 -8.86
CA LYS A 32 -2.70 -13.18 -8.44
C LYS A 32 -3.31 -13.48 -7.08
N SER A 33 -3.24 -12.55 -6.12
CA SER A 33 -3.87 -12.69 -4.80
C SER A 33 -5.40 -12.69 -4.90
N VAL A 34 -5.97 -11.88 -5.79
CA VAL A 34 -7.42 -11.88 -6.09
C VAL A 34 -7.84 -13.22 -6.71
N GLU A 35 -7.06 -13.75 -7.65
CA GLU A 35 -7.34 -15.04 -8.30
C GLU A 35 -7.28 -16.21 -7.32
N THR A 36 -6.32 -16.19 -6.39
CA THR A 36 -6.08 -17.31 -5.46
C THR A 36 -6.87 -17.23 -4.15
N LEU A 37 -7.06 -16.05 -3.57
CA LEU A 37 -7.76 -15.85 -2.29
C LEU A 37 -9.15 -15.22 -2.43
N GLY A 38 -9.51 -14.73 -3.62
CA GLY A 38 -10.74 -13.96 -3.85
C GLY A 38 -10.60 -12.48 -3.47
N ALA A 39 -11.43 -11.64 -4.08
CA ALA A 39 -11.36 -10.18 -3.96
C ALA A 39 -11.38 -9.67 -2.50
N SER A 40 -12.21 -10.25 -1.64
CA SER A 40 -12.34 -9.81 -0.25
C SER A 40 -11.04 -9.98 0.56
N ARG A 41 -10.38 -11.13 0.44
CA ARG A 41 -9.11 -11.40 1.16
C ARG A 41 -7.95 -10.65 0.53
N ALA A 42 -7.93 -10.50 -0.79
CA ALA A 42 -6.90 -9.70 -1.47
C ALA A 42 -6.97 -8.22 -1.08
N SER A 43 -8.15 -7.61 -1.00
CA SER A 43 -8.31 -6.23 -0.52
C SER A 43 -7.87 -6.07 0.94
N MET A 44 -7.97 -7.13 1.73
CA MET A 44 -7.49 -7.13 3.11
C MET A 44 -5.96 -6.99 3.21
N LEU A 45 -5.21 -7.54 2.24
CA LEU A 45 -3.75 -7.39 2.16
C LEU A 45 -3.31 -5.95 1.91
N LEU A 46 -4.15 -5.12 1.27
CA LEU A 46 -3.88 -3.69 1.09
C LEU A 46 -3.86 -2.93 2.41
N TYR A 47 -4.64 -3.37 3.41
CA TYR A 47 -4.59 -2.80 4.76
C TYR A 47 -3.29 -3.17 5.48
N LEU A 48 -2.80 -4.41 5.28
CA LEU A 48 -1.52 -4.85 5.82
C LEU A 48 -0.35 -4.10 5.16
N GLN A 49 -0.45 -3.79 3.87
CA GLN A 49 0.49 -2.93 3.16
C GLN A 49 0.66 -1.58 3.88
N THR A 50 -0.42 -0.94 4.35
CA THR A 50 -0.34 0.34 5.08
C THR A 50 0.50 0.23 6.35
N LEU A 51 0.38 -0.88 7.09
CA LEU A 51 1.21 -1.14 8.28
C LEU A 51 2.68 -1.33 7.92
N PHE A 52 2.97 -2.12 6.88
CA PHE A 52 4.35 -2.30 6.41
C PHE A 52 4.97 -0.98 5.94
N VAL A 53 4.22 -0.13 5.23
CA VAL A 53 4.70 1.19 4.80
C VAL A 53 5.08 2.05 6.01
N ALA A 54 4.25 2.10 7.06
CA ALA A 54 4.56 2.85 8.27
C ALA A 54 5.82 2.32 8.98
N ILE A 55 5.95 1.00 9.13
CA ILE A 55 7.13 0.37 9.75
C ILE A 55 8.39 0.65 8.93
N LEU A 56 8.31 0.50 7.61
CA LEU A 56 9.44 0.72 6.71
C LEU A 56 9.82 2.20 6.66
N ALA A 57 8.87 3.13 6.73
CA ALA A 57 9.15 4.56 6.83
C ALA A 57 9.97 4.86 8.09
N TYR A 58 9.55 4.36 9.26
CA TYR A 58 10.32 4.51 10.49
C TYR A 58 11.75 3.94 10.38
N LEU A 59 11.89 2.72 9.84
CA LEU A 59 13.18 2.02 9.78
C LEU A 59 14.14 2.55 8.71
N LEU A 60 13.64 2.87 7.50
CA LEU A 60 14.48 3.27 6.35
C LEU A 60 14.72 4.77 6.30
N LEU A 61 13.72 5.59 6.65
CA LEU A 61 13.82 7.05 6.60
C LEU A 61 14.40 7.62 7.91
N GLY A 62 14.38 6.85 9.00
CA GLY A 62 14.91 7.29 10.30
C GLY A 62 14.11 8.42 10.94
N GLU A 63 12.85 8.61 10.52
CA GLU A 63 11.97 9.62 11.06
C GLU A 63 11.72 9.33 12.55
N SER A 64 11.97 10.33 13.41
CA SER A 64 11.68 10.20 14.83
C SER A 64 10.16 10.20 15.02
N LEU A 65 9.62 9.05 15.44
CA LEU A 65 8.20 8.88 15.77
C LEU A 65 7.79 9.96 16.76
N HIS A 66 7.08 10.97 16.25
CA HIS A 66 6.43 11.94 17.09
C HIS A 66 5.05 11.43 17.50
N ASP A 67 4.46 12.09 18.49
CA ASP A 67 3.14 11.71 19.02
C ASP A 67 2.04 11.67 17.93
N TYR A 68 2.17 12.49 16.87
CA TYR A 68 1.26 12.48 15.73
C TYR A 68 1.41 11.26 14.82
N ASP A 69 2.61 10.69 14.68
CA ASP A 69 2.84 9.45 13.91
C ASP A 69 2.23 8.26 14.65
N LEU A 70 2.32 8.25 15.98
CA LEU A 70 1.66 7.29 16.84
C LEU A 70 0.14 7.38 16.73
N LEU A 71 -0.41 8.61 16.70
CA LEU A 71 -1.84 8.82 16.52
C LEU A 71 -2.32 8.35 15.13
N GLY A 72 -1.55 8.64 14.08
CA GLY A 72 -1.81 8.16 12.73
C GLY A 72 -1.75 6.64 12.61
N ALA A 73 -0.72 6.02 13.20
CA ALA A 73 -0.58 4.57 13.27
C ALA A 73 -1.74 3.92 14.02
N ALA A 74 -2.17 4.49 15.15
CA ALA A 74 -3.34 4.03 15.89
C ALA A 74 -4.62 4.12 15.05
N PHE A 75 -4.80 5.21 14.30
CA PHE A 75 -5.96 5.39 13.42
C PHE A 75 -5.99 4.36 12.28
N ILE A 76 -4.84 4.08 11.68
CA ILE A 76 -4.68 3.02 10.67
C ILE A 76 -5.08 1.68 11.28
N VAL A 77 -4.50 1.30 12.43
CA VAL A 77 -4.81 0.02 13.11
C VAL A 77 -6.31 -0.10 13.37
N VAL A 78 -6.95 0.95 13.89
CA VAL A 78 -8.40 0.97 14.13
C VAL A 78 -9.18 0.76 12.83
N GLY A 79 -8.82 1.48 11.76
CA GLY A 79 -9.45 1.32 10.44
C GLY A 79 -9.31 -0.10 9.89
N VAL A 80 -8.12 -0.70 10.00
CA VAL A 80 -7.86 -2.08 9.58
C VAL A 80 -8.70 -3.07 10.38
N VAL A 81 -8.76 -2.91 11.70
CA VAL A 81 -9.57 -3.77 12.58
C VAL A 81 -11.06 -3.65 12.23
N LEU A 82 -11.58 -2.44 12.04
CA LEU A 82 -12.96 -2.23 11.64
C LEU A 82 -13.25 -2.90 10.29
N ALA A 83 -12.42 -2.69 9.28
CA ALA A 83 -12.61 -3.26 7.94
C ALA A 83 -12.47 -4.80 7.92
N THR A 84 -11.69 -5.35 8.85
CA THR A 84 -11.40 -6.78 8.97
C THR A 84 -12.46 -7.53 9.78
N VAL A 85 -12.85 -6.98 10.92
CA VAL A 85 -13.67 -7.67 11.92
C VAL A 85 -15.15 -7.40 11.69
N ILE A 86 -15.53 -6.23 11.17
CA ILE A 86 -16.91 -5.91 10.86
C ILE A 86 -17.26 -6.55 9.52
N LYS A 87 -17.84 -7.75 9.57
CA LYS A 87 -18.43 -8.38 8.38
C LYS A 87 -19.47 -7.44 7.78
N PRO A 88 -19.36 -7.08 6.48
CA PRO A 88 -20.44 -6.38 5.80
C PRO A 88 -21.70 -7.24 5.91
N ARG A 89 -22.75 -6.69 6.51
CA ARG A 89 -24.06 -7.35 6.51
C ARG A 89 -24.47 -7.46 5.05
N ALA A 90 -24.44 -8.68 4.49
CA ALA A 90 -24.84 -8.90 3.11
C ALA A 90 -26.26 -8.36 2.96
N VAL A 91 -26.40 -7.25 2.21
CA VAL A 91 -27.70 -6.69 1.86
C VAL A 91 -28.34 -7.73 0.96
N ARG A 92 -29.23 -8.53 1.54
CA ARG A 92 -30.00 -9.54 0.83
C ARG A 92 -30.91 -8.81 -0.15
N SER A 93 -30.46 -8.68 -1.40
CA SER A 93 -31.31 -8.26 -2.51
C SER A 93 -32.46 -9.25 -2.58
N LYS A 94 -33.67 -8.78 -2.24
CA LYS A 94 -34.89 -9.56 -2.48
C LYS A 94 -35.03 -9.72 -4.00
N ALA A 95 -35.33 -10.95 -4.39
CA ALA A 95 -35.61 -11.41 -5.74
C ALA A 95 -36.71 -10.60 -6.44
#